data_AF-A0A8B7NA41-F1
#
_entry.id   AF-A0A8B7NA41-F1
#
_cell.length_a   1.000
_cell.length_b   1.000
_cell.length_c   1.000
_cell.angle_alpha   90.00
_cell.angle_beta   90.00
_cell.angle_gamma   90.00
#
_symmetry.space_group_name_H-M   'P 1'
#
loop_
_entity.id
_entity.type
_entity.pdbx_description
1 polymer ?
#
loop_
_entity_poly.entity_id
_entity_poly.type
_entity_poly.pdbx_seq_one_letter_code
_entity_poly.pdbx_strand_id
1 'polypeptide(L)'
;MDTQGTFDFNTSMQESTFIFALTLLTSSVTVYNLMNNIKEDDLMNLQTFCTFGTMAQNSINQNSCAFQKLLFLVRDWNFPKQYPYGHQSGKTVLDRILTVNEDQEPAHQQLREDLRQSFEDLECYLMPHIGMRAIRDEDFDGRLNQLDEQFVKHLKLLVPRLLAPERLVEKRSAAGQGQPATGEELVGLFRTYMEAFRENKEVLPTTLVEIMVRVKSDETRKMAFELYKRTMDSKIEFVRDLISDLDYPLRAYSWYHGNSIEDSILNRCHYEAKSEAIAAYNNENQYARNNVSFVTAAEFREILETNIEEHFETYVQKNNEMKVDNVGSKSSLYTIGGLAVAGATALRAGVITASAVSLGPAVATAVGVGSLAFTAVPWAAKNIYANFLQRGQKNKQQ
;
A
#
# COMPACT_ATOMS: atom_id res chain seq x y z
N MET A 1 8.38 14.05 -1.50
CA MET A 1 7.21 14.39 -2.33
C MET A 1 7.06 15.89 -2.25
N ASP A 2 6.94 16.55 -3.39
CA ASP A 2 6.61 17.97 -3.46
C ASP A 2 5.13 18.10 -3.83
N THR A 3 4.47 19.14 -3.32
CA THR A 3 3.02 19.28 -3.39
C THR A 3 2.66 20.67 -3.89
N GLN A 4 1.56 20.77 -4.62
CA GLN A 4 1.00 22.07 -4.98
C GLN A 4 0.68 22.88 -3.71
N GLY A 5 0.88 24.20 -3.77
CA GLY A 5 0.51 25.11 -2.70
C GLY A 5 -0.99 25.00 -2.39
N THR A 6 -1.30 24.72 -1.14
CA THR A 6 -2.69 24.58 -0.66
C THR A 6 -3.17 25.89 -0.03
N PHE A 7 -4.48 26.11 -0.02
CA PHE A 7 -5.13 27.29 0.58
C PHE A 7 -4.74 28.62 -0.09
N ASP A 8 -4.52 28.58 -1.41
CA ASP A 8 -4.29 29.76 -2.24
C ASP A 8 -5.59 30.25 -2.91
N PHE A 9 -5.50 31.34 -3.70
CA PHE A 9 -6.66 31.91 -4.39
C PHE A 9 -7.17 31.07 -5.56
N ASN A 10 -6.36 30.16 -6.10
CA ASN A 10 -6.64 29.44 -7.34
C ASN A 10 -7.14 28.02 -7.10
N THR A 11 -6.86 27.47 -5.91
CA THR A 11 -7.17 26.11 -5.51
C THR A 11 -8.36 26.13 -4.57
N SER A 12 -9.38 25.32 -4.85
CA SER A 12 -10.54 25.24 -3.95
C SER A 12 -10.15 24.70 -2.57
N MET A 13 -10.98 24.98 -1.56
CA MET A 13 -10.78 24.45 -0.21
C MET A 13 -10.75 22.92 -0.21
N GLN A 14 -11.64 22.30 -0.99
CA GLN A 14 -11.72 20.83 -1.10
C GLN A 14 -10.46 20.23 -1.73
N GLU A 15 -9.95 20.82 -2.83
CA GLU A 15 -8.69 20.39 -3.45
C GLU A 15 -7.50 20.57 -2.50
N SER A 16 -7.46 21.68 -1.77
CA SER A 16 -6.42 21.95 -0.76
C SER A 16 -6.43 20.91 0.35
N THR A 17 -7.61 20.63 0.93
CA THR A 17 -7.78 19.58 1.94
C THR A 17 -7.38 18.22 1.39
N PHE A 18 -7.69 17.92 0.13
CA PHE A 18 -7.32 16.66 -0.49
C PHE A 18 -5.80 16.50 -0.67
N ILE A 19 -5.13 17.49 -1.24
CA ILE A 19 -3.68 17.50 -1.40
C ILE A 19 -3.02 17.32 -0.03
N PHE A 20 -3.53 18.01 0.98
CA PHE A 20 -3.03 17.90 2.34
C PHE A 20 -3.26 16.51 2.94
N ALA A 21 -4.47 15.95 2.79
CA ALA A 21 -4.81 14.61 3.25
C ALA A 21 -3.88 13.55 2.67
N LEU A 22 -3.71 13.58 1.34
CA LEU A 22 -2.86 12.65 0.63
C LEU A 22 -1.43 12.75 1.14
N THR A 23 -0.92 13.97 1.26
CA THR A 23 0.44 14.24 1.74
C THR A 23 0.65 13.67 3.14
N LEU A 24 -0.29 13.95 4.05
CA LEU A 24 -0.19 13.54 5.44
C LEU A 24 -0.29 12.01 5.61
N LEU A 25 -1.24 11.38 4.90
CA LEU A 25 -1.52 9.95 5.02
C LEU A 25 -0.43 9.10 4.39
N THR A 26 0.21 9.57 3.31
CA THR A 26 1.23 8.81 2.59
C THR A 26 2.65 9.09 3.08
N SER A 27 2.88 10.21 3.78
CA SER A 27 4.21 10.55 4.31
C SER A 27 4.47 9.93 5.69
N SER A 28 5.74 9.68 5.98
CA SER A 28 6.24 9.41 7.34
C SER A 28 6.66 10.71 8.05
N VAL A 29 7.23 11.65 7.30
CA VAL A 29 7.59 12.99 7.75
C VAL A 29 6.92 14.01 6.85
N THR A 30 6.02 14.82 7.43
CA THR A 30 5.38 15.94 6.74
C THR A 30 6.03 17.24 7.18
N VAL A 31 6.48 18.05 6.22
CA VAL A 31 7.03 19.40 6.50
C VAL A 31 5.95 20.42 6.16
N TYR A 32 5.33 20.98 7.19
CA TYR A 32 4.33 22.04 7.03
C TYR A 32 5.03 23.39 6.94
N ASN A 33 5.20 23.86 5.72
CA ASN A 33 5.94 25.07 5.39
C ASN A 33 5.06 26.32 5.55
N LEU A 34 5.34 27.11 6.58
CA LEU A 34 4.59 28.31 6.98
C LEU A 34 5.45 29.56 6.83
N MET A 35 4.82 30.71 6.56
CA MET A 35 5.53 31.99 6.41
C MET A 35 5.38 32.87 7.65
N ASN A 36 6.49 33.41 8.13
CA ASN A 36 6.65 34.36 9.24
C ASN A 36 6.33 33.80 10.64
N ASN A 37 5.17 33.18 10.84
CA ASN A 37 4.72 32.68 12.14
C ASN A 37 3.68 31.55 11.97
N ILE A 38 3.36 30.85 13.05
CA ILE A 38 2.25 29.88 13.12
C ILE A 38 1.03 30.63 13.67
N LYS A 39 -0.04 30.71 12.88
CA LYS A 39 -1.31 31.37 13.23
C LYS A 39 -2.37 30.33 13.61
N GLU A 40 -3.47 30.79 14.19
CA GLU A 40 -4.60 29.91 14.52
C GLU A 40 -5.20 29.28 13.24
N ASP A 41 -5.35 30.05 12.16
CA ASP A 41 -5.81 29.53 10.87
C ASP A 41 -4.93 28.39 10.33
N ASP A 42 -3.61 28.46 10.55
CA ASP A 42 -2.67 27.41 10.15
C ASP A 42 -2.92 26.11 10.92
N LEU A 43 -3.28 26.21 12.20
CA LEU A 43 -3.66 25.06 13.03
C LEU A 43 -5.04 24.53 12.63
N MET A 44 -6.00 25.42 12.35
CA MET A 44 -7.36 25.04 11.95
C MET A 44 -7.39 24.23 10.65
N ASN A 45 -6.46 24.50 9.72
CA ASN A 45 -6.27 23.65 8.53
C ASN A 45 -5.93 22.18 8.86
N LEU A 46 -5.41 21.90 10.07
CA LEU A 46 -5.11 20.55 10.54
C LEU A 46 -6.30 19.86 11.20
N GLN A 47 -7.37 20.59 11.53
CA GLN A 47 -8.47 20.11 12.38
C GLN A 47 -9.11 18.82 11.85
N THR A 48 -9.47 18.78 10.56
CA THR A 48 -10.07 17.59 9.94
C THR A 48 -9.19 16.34 10.10
N PHE A 49 -7.88 16.50 9.97
CA PHE A 49 -6.93 15.40 10.08
C PHE A 49 -6.72 14.95 11.51
N CYS A 50 -6.74 15.90 12.45
CA CYS A 50 -6.69 15.61 13.87
C CYS A 50 -7.95 14.85 14.32
N THR A 51 -9.14 15.28 13.91
CA THR A 51 -10.40 14.55 14.17
C THR A 51 -10.33 13.14 13.58
N PHE A 52 -9.85 13.00 12.34
CA PHE A 52 -9.59 11.69 11.76
C PHE A 52 -8.62 10.85 12.61
N GLY A 53 -7.52 11.45 13.08
CA GLY A 53 -6.52 10.77 13.89
C GLY A 53 -7.10 10.22 15.19
N THR A 54 -7.94 11.01 15.85
CA THR A 54 -8.67 10.61 17.05
C THR A 54 -9.70 9.51 16.75
N MET A 55 -10.46 9.63 15.65
CA MET A 55 -11.44 8.60 15.23
C MET A 55 -10.76 7.27 14.89
N ALA A 56 -9.62 7.33 14.20
CA ALA A 56 -8.79 6.17 13.89
C ALA A 56 -8.34 5.46 15.17
N GLN A 57 -7.79 6.20 16.14
CA GLN A 57 -7.33 5.65 17.42
C GLN A 57 -8.46 4.97 18.20
N ASN A 58 -9.59 5.67 18.36
CA ASN A 58 -10.75 5.17 19.09
C ASN A 58 -11.33 3.90 18.46
N SER A 59 -11.24 3.75 17.13
CA SER A 59 -11.74 2.55 16.45
C SER A 59 -10.91 1.28 16.69
N ILE A 60 -9.67 1.43 17.18
CA ILE A 60 -8.66 0.36 17.24
C ILE A 60 -8.31 -0.02 18.70
N ASN A 61 -8.70 0.78 19.71
CA ASN A 61 -8.30 0.61 21.12
C ASN A 61 -6.76 0.48 21.29
N GLN A 62 -5.98 1.15 20.44
CA GLN A 62 -4.53 1.19 20.52
C GLN A 62 -4.05 2.62 20.75
N ASN A 63 -3.05 2.78 21.62
CA ASN A 63 -2.38 4.05 21.91
C ASN A 63 -1.41 4.47 20.79
N SER A 64 -1.75 4.22 19.53
CA SER A 64 -0.89 4.54 18.37
C SER A 64 -1.42 5.75 17.63
N CYS A 65 -0.60 6.80 17.50
CA CYS A 65 -0.94 7.99 16.72
C CYS A 65 -1.19 7.64 15.24
N ALA A 66 -2.12 8.34 14.60
CA ALA A 66 -2.46 8.11 13.20
C ALA A 66 -1.34 8.57 12.23
N PHE A 67 -0.56 9.56 12.65
CA PHE A 67 0.54 10.13 11.89
C PHE A 67 1.85 10.02 12.66
N GLN A 68 2.97 9.92 11.94
CA GLN A 68 4.28 9.75 12.59
C GLN A 68 4.88 11.10 12.94
N LYS A 69 5.36 11.87 11.96
CA LYS A 69 6.06 13.13 12.22
C LYS A 69 5.50 14.30 11.42
N LEU A 70 5.26 15.41 12.11
CA LEU A 70 4.95 16.71 11.51
C LEU A 70 5.97 17.75 11.97
N LEU A 71 6.66 18.35 11.01
CA LEU A 71 7.58 19.46 11.24
C LEU A 71 6.94 20.76 10.76
N PHE A 72 6.65 21.67 11.68
CA PHE A 72 6.35 23.07 11.37
C PHE A 72 7.63 23.78 10.94
N LEU A 73 7.76 24.10 9.67
CA LEU A 73 8.87 24.88 9.13
C LEU A 73 8.44 26.34 8.99
N VAL A 74 8.80 27.18 9.95
CA VAL A 74 8.47 28.61 9.93
C VAL A 74 9.56 29.35 9.16
N ARG A 75 9.24 29.74 7.93
CA ARG A 75 10.07 30.54 7.03
C ARG A 75 10.06 32.00 7.46
N ASP A 76 11.13 32.71 7.13
CA ASP A 76 11.26 34.15 7.35
C ASP A 76 10.91 34.58 8.79
N TRP A 77 11.45 33.85 9.76
CA TRP A 77 11.20 34.11 11.17
C TRP A 77 11.73 35.50 11.59
N ASN A 78 10.81 36.34 12.06
CA ASN A 78 11.08 37.77 12.30
C ASN A 78 11.58 38.12 13.70
N PHE A 79 11.57 37.18 14.65
CA PHE A 79 11.88 37.45 16.06
C PHE A 79 13.12 36.70 16.60
N PRO A 80 14.27 36.69 15.89
CA PRO A 80 15.45 35.92 16.29
C PRO A 80 16.09 36.36 17.62
N LYS A 81 15.82 37.60 18.05
CA LYS A 81 16.30 38.13 19.34
C LYS A 81 15.58 37.49 20.53
N GLN A 82 14.29 37.18 20.36
CA GLN A 82 13.48 36.56 21.41
C GLN A 82 13.60 35.04 21.35
N TYR A 83 13.51 34.49 20.14
CA TYR A 83 13.63 33.06 19.86
C TYR A 83 14.63 32.89 18.71
N PRO A 84 15.88 32.51 19.01
CA PRO A 84 16.89 32.25 17.99
C PRO A 84 16.44 31.27 16.91
N TYR A 85 17.09 31.30 15.75
CA TYR A 85 16.78 30.36 14.67
C TYR A 85 17.11 28.91 15.06
N GLY A 86 16.45 27.97 14.39
CA GLY A 86 16.69 26.53 14.53
C GLY A 86 15.64 25.77 15.33
N HIS A 87 15.93 24.49 15.55
CA HIS A 87 14.99 23.53 16.14
C HIS A 87 14.69 23.80 17.62
N GLN A 88 15.72 24.10 18.44
CA GLN A 88 15.54 24.21 19.89
C GLN A 88 14.53 25.30 20.27
N SER A 89 14.70 26.50 19.70
CA SER A 89 13.77 27.60 19.91
C SER A 89 12.44 27.38 19.17
N GLY A 90 12.45 26.72 18.02
CA GLY A 90 11.23 26.29 17.34
C GLY A 90 10.35 25.42 18.23
N LYS A 91 10.94 24.43 18.92
CA LYS A 91 10.23 23.61 19.91
C LYS A 91 9.60 24.45 21.01
N THR A 92 10.36 25.38 21.61
CA THR A 92 9.82 26.29 22.63
C THR A 92 8.66 27.15 22.12
N VAL A 93 8.74 27.65 20.89
CA VAL A 93 7.65 28.42 20.26
C VAL A 93 6.43 27.53 20.05
N LEU A 94 6.61 26.33 19.52
CA LEU A 94 5.53 25.38 19.27
C LEU A 94 4.84 24.95 20.58
N ASP A 95 5.61 24.58 21.60
CA ASP A 95 5.09 24.19 22.92
C ASP A 95 4.20 25.29 23.52
N ARG A 96 4.64 26.55 23.38
CA ARG A 96 3.87 27.72 23.81
C ARG A 96 2.59 27.89 23.01
N ILE A 97 2.63 27.75 21.69
CA ILE A 97 1.46 27.90 20.81
C ILE A 97 0.43 26.81 21.09
N LEU A 98 0.89 25.58 21.35
CA LEU A 98 0.04 24.44 21.67
C LEU A 98 -0.39 24.41 23.15
N THR A 99 0.05 25.33 23.99
CA THR A 99 -0.42 25.40 25.39
C THR A 99 -1.91 25.71 25.40
N VAL A 100 -2.68 24.86 26.08
CA VAL A 100 -4.12 25.03 26.25
C VAL A 100 -4.34 26.10 27.32
N ASN A 101 -5.15 27.10 27.01
CA ASN A 101 -5.51 28.17 27.94
C ASN A 101 -7.02 28.18 28.15
N GLU A 102 -7.48 28.41 29.38
CA GLU A 102 -8.90 28.43 29.73
C GLU A 102 -9.70 29.51 28.98
N ASP A 103 -9.03 30.61 28.62
CA ASP A 103 -9.62 31.73 27.88
C ASP A 103 -9.84 31.44 26.37
N GLN A 104 -9.30 30.34 25.85
CA GLN A 104 -9.50 29.95 24.45
C GLN A 104 -10.90 29.39 24.23
N GLU A 105 -11.46 29.57 23.04
CA GLU A 105 -12.69 28.86 22.67
C GLU A 105 -12.51 27.33 22.78
N PRO A 106 -13.53 26.57 23.22
CA PRO A 106 -13.42 25.13 23.39
C PRO A 106 -12.88 24.38 22.15
N ALA A 107 -13.25 24.83 20.95
CA ALA A 107 -12.75 24.26 19.69
C ALA A 107 -11.23 24.40 19.53
N HIS A 108 -10.66 25.54 19.93
CA HIS A 108 -9.21 25.79 19.89
C HIS A 108 -8.44 25.01 20.97
N GLN A 109 -9.06 24.78 22.13
CA GLN A 109 -8.50 23.92 23.17
C GLN A 109 -8.42 22.47 22.67
N GLN A 110 -9.54 21.95 22.14
CA GLN A 110 -9.63 20.59 21.60
C GLN A 110 -8.63 20.36 20.47
N LEU A 111 -8.49 21.30 19.54
CA LEU A 111 -7.53 21.19 18.43
C LEU A 111 -6.08 20.98 18.91
N ARG A 112 -5.66 21.66 19.99
CA ARG A 112 -4.31 21.53 20.56
C ARG A 112 -4.10 20.17 21.22
N GLU A 113 -5.13 19.61 21.83
CA GLU A 113 -5.10 18.26 22.38
C GLU A 113 -5.07 17.23 21.26
N ASP A 114 -5.95 17.35 20.27
CA ASP A 114 -6.03 16.43 19.14
C ASP A 114 -4.73 16.42 18.33
N LEU A 115 -4.08 17.58 18.16
CA LEU A 115 -2.76 17.67 17.51
C LEU A 115 -1.72 16.82 18.24
N ARG A 116 -1.64 16.92 19.56
CA ARG A 116 -0.69 16.12 20.36
C ARG A 116 -1.00 14.63 20.32
N GLN A 117 -2.27 14.26 20.20
CA GLN A 117 -2.70 12.85 20.14
C GLN A 117 -2.55 12.27 18.73
N SER A 118 -2.63 13.10 17.69
CA SER A 118 -2.66 12.64 16.29
C SER A 118 -1.29 12.32 15.71
N PHE A 119 -0.21 12.91 16.27
CA PHE A 119 1.16 12.79 15.77
C PHE A 119 2.09 12.21 16.84
N GLU A 120 2.96 11.27 16.47
CA GLU A 120 3.98 10.73 17.39
C GLU A 120 5.06 11.77 17.72
N ASP A 121 5.41 12.60 16.74
CA ASP A 121 6.43 13.62 16.87
C ASP A 121 5.99 14.92 16.21
N LEU A 122 5.95 15.98 17.02
CA LEU A 122 5.68 17.35 16.60
C LEU A 122 6.95 18.17 16.77
N GLU A 123 7.49 18.65 15.66
CA GLU A 123 8.67 19.50 15.67
C GLU A 123 8.37 20.87 15.09
N CYS A 124 9.19 21.84 15.45
CA CYS A 124 9.22 23.14 14.78
C CYS A 124 10.65 23.56 14.52
N TYR A 125 10.87 24.23 13.38
CA TYR A 125 12.14 24.82 13.01
C TYR A 125 11.93 26.24 12.51
N LEU A 126 12.64 27.19 13.12
CA LEU A 126 12.59 28.61 12.76
C LEU A 126 13.70 28.91 11.75
N MET A 127 13.33 29.22 10.51
CA MET A 127 14.27 29.54 9.43
C MET A 127 14.48 31.06 9.30
N PRO A 128 15.72 31.52 9.07
CA PRO A 128 16.00 32.88 8.65
C PRO A 128 15.33 33.21 7.31
N HIS A 129 15.24 34.50 7.00
CA HIS A 129 14.88 34.98 5.68
C HIS A 129 15.96 34.60 4.65
N ILE A 130 15.55 34.23 3.43
CA ILE A 130 16.45 33.74 2.36
C ILE A 130 17.52 34.78 1.93
N GLY A 131 17.22 36.06 2.13
CA GLY A 131 18.05 37.19 1.77
C GLY A 131 17.43 38.01 0.65
N MET A 132 17.69 39.32 0.62
CA MET A 132 17.06 40.22 -0.36
C MET A 132 17.54 39.99 -1.79
N ARG A 133 18.77 39.48 -1.98
CA ARG A 133 19.34 39.15 -3.30
C ARG A 133 18.48 38.11 -4.02
N ALA A 134 18.14 37.02 -3.33
CA ALA A 134 17.25 35.98 -3.85
C ALA A 134 15.84 36.46 -4.23
N ILE A 135 15.42 37.65 -3.78
CA ILE A 135 14.09 38.22 -4.06
C ILE A 135 14.15 39.27 -5.16
N ARG A 136 15.23 40.05 -5.21
CA ARG A 136 15.34 41.25 -6.05
C ARG A 136 16.15 41.03 -7.31
N ASP A 137 17.09 40.10 -7.29
CA ASP A 137 18.05 39.93 -8.36
C ASP A 137 17.45 39.03 -9.45
N GLU A 138 17.39 39.53 -10.69
CA GLU A 138 16.82 38.80 -11.83
C GLU A 138 17.68 37.59 -12.24
N ASP A 139 18.97 37.58 -11.87
CA ASP A 139 19.93 36.50 -12.12
C ASP A 139 20.01 35.49 -10.97
N PHE A 140 19.06 35.51 -10.04
CA PHE A 140 18.97 34.51 -8.98
C PHE A 140 18.75 33.11 -9.56
N ASP A 141 19.74 32.22 -9.36
CA ASP A 141 19.71 30.84 -9.86
C ASP A 141 19.80 29.78 -8.75
N GLY A 142 19.71 30.23 -7.48
CA GLY A 142 19.67 29.35 -6.31
C GLY A 142 21.04 28.95 -5.76
N ARG A 143 22.15 29.49 -6.28
CA ARG A 143 23.48 29.22 -5.71
C ARG A 143 23.62 29.76 -4.29
N LEU A 144 24.35 29.01 -3.45
CA LEU A 144 24.53 29.34 -2.03
C LEU A 144 25.17 30.73 -1.78
N ASN A 145 25.99 31.23 -2.71
CA ASN A 145 26.62 32.55 -2.60
C ASN A 145 25.66 33.73 -2.89
N GLN A 146 24.49 33.45 -3.46
CA GLN A 146 23.39 34.42 -3.65
C GLN A 146 22.41 34.46 -2.47
N LEU A 147 22.58 33.56 -1.49
CA LEU A 147 21.72 33.46 -0.31
C LEU A 147 22.33 34.18 0.91
N ASP A 148 21.49 34.53 1.88
CA ASP A 148 21.95 35.04 3.17
C ASP A 148 22.78 33.99 3.94
N GLU A 149 23.87 34.42 4.58
CA GLU A 149 24.79 33.51 5.27
C GLU A 149 24.13 32.76 6.43
N GLN A 150 23.22 33.42 7.19
CA GLN A 150 22.48 32.76 8.27
C GLN A 150 21.50 31.75 7.68
N PHE A 151 20.84 32.07 6.57
CA PHE A 151 19.98 31.11 5.87
C PHE A 151 20.75 29.86 5.46
N VAL A 152 21.91 30.02 4.81
CA VAL A 152 22.76 28.89 4.39
C VAL A 152 23.22 28.07 5.59
N LYS A 153 23.62 28.73 6.69
CA LYS A 153 23.98 28.05 7.94
C LYS A 153 22.84 27.18 8.47
N HIS A 154 21.62 27.72 8.54
CA HIS A 154 20.47 26.98 9.04
C HIS A 154 19.97 25.91 8.05
N LEU A 155 20.12 26.12 6.74
CA LEU A 155 19.83 25.10 5.73
C LEU A 155 20.75 23.88 5.90
N LYS A 156 22.05 24.11 6.15
CA LYS A 156 23.03 23.05 6.46
C LYS A 156 22.73 22.27 7.74
N LEU A 157 21.93 22.83 8.65
CA LEU A 157 21.47 22.15 9.87
C LEU A 157 20.13 21.43 9.66
N LEU A 158 19.20 22.06 8.94
CA LEU A 158 17.87 21.53 8.68
C LEU A 158 17.89 20.29 7.77
N VAL A 159 18.63 20.33 6.67
CA VAL A 159 18.63 19.23 5.69
C VAL A 159 19.10 17.91 6.31
N PRO A 160 20.24 17.83 7.04
CA PRO A 160 20.61 16.61 7.75
C PRO A 160 19.64 16.23 8.88
N ARG A 161 18.91 17.18 9.47
CA ARG A 161 17.86 16.85 10.43
C ARG A 161 16.72 16.07 9.81
N LEU A 162 16.36 16.41 8.57
CA LEU A 162 15.28 15.75 7.84
C LEU A 162 15.71 14.47 7.13
N LEU A 163 16.93 14.45 6.57
CA LEU A 163 17.31 13.47 5.54
C LEU A 163 18.61 12.69 5.84
N ALA A 164 19.27 12.92 6.99
CA ALA A 164 20.41 12.09 7.36
C ALA A 164 19.96 10.62 7.54
N PRO A 165 20.74 9.63 7.11
CA PRO A 165 20.35 8.22 7.14
C PRO A 165 19.82 7.76 8.51
N GLU A 166 20.46 8.20 9.59
CA GLU A 166 20.11 7.89 10.97
C GLU A 166 18.85 8.60 11.50
N ARG A 167 18.27 9.51 10.71
CA ARG A 167 17.04 10.26 11.04
C ARG A 167 15.89 9.97 10.09
N LEU A 168 16.09 9.09 9.10
CA LEU A 168 15.03 8.69 8.20
C LEU A 168 13.96 7.93 8.98
N VAL A 169 12.74 8.44 8.94
CA VAL A 169 11.58 7.77 9.53
C VAL A 169 10.95 6.91 8.45
N GLU A 170 10.98 5.60 8.64
CA GLU A 170 10.31 4.65 7.75
C GLU A 170 8.79 4.81 7.87
N LYS A 171 8.10 4.79 6.73
CA LYS A 171 6.65 4.79 6.73
C LYS A 171 6.16 3.47 7.29
N ARG A 172 5.25 3.49 8.27
CA ARG A 172 4.65 2.24 8.76
C ARG A 172 3.61 1.69 7.79
N SER A 173 3.65 0.37 7.64
CA SER A 173 2.68 -0.41 6.88
C SER A 173 1.30 -0.28 7.52
N ALA A 174 0.28 -0.15 6.67
CA ALA A 174 -1.10 -0.33 7.08
C ALA A 174 -1.35 -1.79 7.48
N ALA A 175 -0.74 -2.76 6.77
CA ALA A 175 -1.00 -4.18 6.95
C ALA A 175 -0.19 -4.83 8.08
N GLY A 176 1.12 -4.58 8.17
CA GLY A 176 1.99 -5.16 9.19
C GLY A 176 2.12 -4.26 10.41
N GLN A 177 1.67 -4.71 11.57
CA GLN A 177 1.77 -3.92 12.80
C GLN A 177 3.24 -3.59 13.12
N GLY A 178 3.58 -2.30 13.08
CA GLY A 178 4.94 -1.80 13.34
C GLY A 178 5.98 -2.10 12.25
N GLN A 179 5.59 -2.71 11.12
CA GLN A 179 6.50 -3.02 10.01
C GLN A 179 6.64 -1.81 9.07
N PRO A 180 7.79 -1.67 8.38
CA PRO A 180 7.93 -0.68 7.33
C PRO A 180 7.03 -1.00 6.12
N ALA A 181 6.40 0.02 5.56
CA ALA A 181 5.61 -0.07 4.34
C ALA A 181 6.52 -0.32 3.14
N THR A 182 6.09 -1.19 2.24
CA THR A 182 6.79 -1.40 0.98
C THR A 182 6.44 -0.31 -0.04
N GLY A 183 7.27 -0.16 -1.08
CA GLY A 183 6.96 0.74 -2.20
C GLY A 183 5.67 0.35 -2.94
N GLU A 184 5.38 -0.94 -3.05
CA GLU A 184 4.15 -1.45 -3.65
C GLU A 184 2.91 -1.07 -2.83
N GLU A 185 3.01 -1.24 -1.50
CA GLU A 185 1.96 -0.84 -0.56
C GLU A 185 1.67 0.66 -0.65
N LEU A 186 2.72 1.50 -0.68
CA LEU A 186 2.56 2.95 -0.85
C LEU A 186 1.84 3.30 -2.16
N VAL A 187 2.19 2.66 -3.27
CA VAL A 187 1.51 2.89 -4.56
C VAL A 187 0.05 2.44 -4.49
N GLY A 188 -0.26 1.32 -3.83
CA GLY A 188 -1.63 0.87 -3.59
C GLY A 188 -2.44 1.87 -2.76
N LEU A 189 -1.81 2.44 -1.72
CA LEU A 189 -2.40 3.47 -0.88
C LEU A 189 -2.75 4.73 -1.69
N PHE A 190 -1.83 5.21 -2.53
CA PHE A 190 -2.09 6.33 -3.44
C PHE A 190 -3.29 6.06 -4.36
N ARG A 191 -3.35 4.88 -4.99
CA ARG A 191 -4.48 4.54 -5.88
C ARG A 191 -5.80 4.57 -5.14
N THR A 192 -5.85 4.00 -3.94
CA THR A 192 -7.09 3.91 -3.15
C THR A 192 -7.60 5.29 -2.74
N TYR A 193 -6.71 6.19 -2.29
CA TYR A 193 -7.09 7.58 -1.99
C TYR A 193 -7.53 8.35 -3.23
N MET A 194 -6.84 8.18 -4.37
CA MET A 194 -7.23 8.82 -5.64
C MET A 194 -8.58 8.35 -6.17
N GLU A 195 -8.92 7.07 -5.98
CA GLU A 195 -10.21 6.51 -6.37
C GLU A 195 -11.33 7.05 -5.49
N ALA A 196 -11.15 7.04 -4.17
CA ALA A 196 -12.14 7.57 -3.23
C ALA A 196 -12.43 9.06 -3.47
N PHE A 197 -11.42 9.83 -3.88
CA PHE A 197 -11.60 11.24 -4.24
C PHE A 197 -12.30 11.44 -5.59
N ARG A 198 -12.00 10.61 -6.60
CA ARG A 198 -12.70 10.65 -7.89
C ARG A 198 -14.19 10.42 -7.77
N GLU A 199 -14.62 9.68 -6.75
CA GLU A 199 -16.03 9.48 -6.42
C GLU A 199 -16.70 10.70 -5.75
N ASN A 200 -16.03 11.87 -5.72
CA ASN A 200 -16.50 13.14 -5.15
C ASN A 200 -16.91 13.04 -3.67
N LYS A 201 -16.33 12.10 -2.91
CA LYS A 201 -16.51 12.11 -1.46
C LYS A 201 -15.75 13.30 -0.89
N GLU A 202 -16.45 14.16 -0.14
CA GLU A 202 -15.80 15.17 0.69
C GLU A 202 -14.74 14.51 1.60
N VAL A 203 -13.63 15.21 1.82
CA VAL A 203 -12.56 14.76 2.71
C VAL A 203 -13.03 14.95 4.16
N LEU A 204 -13.94 14.10 4.58
CA LEU A 204 -14.46 14.04 5.94
C LEU A 204 -13.65 13.02 6.76
N PRO A 205 -13.54 13.21 8.08
CA PRO A 205 -12.86 12.24 8.95
C PRO A 205 -13.41 10.81 8.80
N THR A 206 -14.73 10.67 8.66
CA THR A 206 -15.42 9.39 8.40
C THR A 206 -14.97 8.75 7.09
N THR A 207 -14.94 9.51 5.98
CA THR A 207 -14.47 9.04 4.68
C THR A 207 -13.03 8.52 4.78
N LEU A 208 -12.16 9.24 5.49
CA LEU A 208 -10.77 8.82 5.65
C LEU A 208 -10.64 7.52 6.46
N VAL A 209 -11.45 7.34 7.51
CA VAL A 209 -11.50 6.09 8.28
C VAL A 209 -12.01 4.94 7.40
N GLU A 210 -13.06 5.12 6.62
CA GLU A 210 -13.56 4.10 5.67
C GLU A 210 -12.47 3.65 4.70
N ILE A 211 -11.71 4.60 4.14
CA ILE A 211 -10.61 4.28 3.22
C ILE A 211 -9.52 3.47 3.93
N MET A 212 -9.13 3.86 5.16
CA MET A 212 -8.15 3.09 5.93
C MET A 212 -8.62 1.66 6.21
N VAL A 213 -9.89 1.49 6.59
CA VAL A 213 -10.50 0.18 6.83
C VAL A 213 -10.40 -0.66 5.55
N ARG A 214 -10.72 -0.07 4.40
CA ARG A 214 -10.63 -0.72 3.09
C ARG A 214 -9.21 -1.16 2.75
N VAL A 215 -8.23 -0.26 2.88
CA VAL A 215 -6.82 -0.57 2.60
C VAL A 215 -6.31 -1.66 3.53
N LYS A 216 -6.52 -1.51 4.85
CA LYS A 216 -6.10 -2.50 5.84
C LYS A 216 -6.70 -3.86 5.55
N SER A 217 -8.00 -3.90 5.27
CA SER A 217 -8.73 -5.14 5.03
C SER A 217 -8.27 -5.81 3.73
N ASP A 218 -8.07 -5.05 2.65
CA ASP A 218 -7.60 -5.61 1.38
C ASP A 218 -6.18 -6.18 1.49
N GLU A 219 -5.26 -5.46 2.14
CA GLU A 219 -3.90 -5.95 2.32
C GLU A 219 -3.83 -7.17 3.24
N THR A 220 -4.56 -7.13 4.37
CA THR A 220 -4.63 -8.28 5.28
C THR A 220 -5.24 -9.50 4.59
N ARG A 221 -6.26 -9.30 3.73
CA ARG A 221 -6.84 -10.34 2.89
C ARG A 221 -5.80 -10.96 1.95
N LYS A 222 -5.02 -10.14 1.23
CA LYS A 222 -3.97 -10.64 0.34
C LYS A 222 -2.94 -11.48 1.10
N MET A 223 -2.48 -10.99 2.25
CA MET A 223 -1.53 -11.72 3.11
C MET A 223 -2.11 -13.05 3.61
N ALA A 224 -3.36 -13.05 4.06
CA ALA A 224 -4.04 -14.26 4.52
C ALA A 224 -4.24 -15.27 3.39
N PHE A 225 -4.52 -14.82 2.17
CA PHE A 225 -4.64 -15.69 1.00
C PHE A 225 -3.29 -16.32 0.60
N GLU A 226 -2.19 -15.56 0.66
CA GLU A 226 -0.85 -16.12 0.45
C GLU A 226 -0.41 -17.04 1.60
N LEU A 227 -0.87 -16.81 2.83
CA LEU A 227 -0.70 -17.78 3.92
C LEU A 227 -1.44 -19.09 3.61
N TYR A 228 -2.70 -19.02 3.17
CA TYR A 228 -3.47 -20.20 2.77
C TYR A 228 -2.71 -21.05 1.75
N LYS A 229 -2.21 -20.44 0.66
CA LYS A 229 -1.47 -21.16 -0.40
C LYS A 229 -0.25 -21.88 0.17
N ARG A 230 0.59 -21.17 0.93
CA ARG A 230 1.81 -21.74 1.53
C ARG A 230 1.50 -22.88 2.49
N THR A 231 0.49 -22.71 3.35
CA THR A 231 0.08 -23.76 4.29
C THR A 231 -0.47 -24.98 3.55
N MET A 232 -1.24 -24.77 2.49
CA MET A 232 -1.78 -25.85 1.66
C MET A 232 -0.66 -26.64 0.97
N ASP A 233 0.24 -25.94 0.28
CA ASP A 233 1.41 -26.55 -0.37
C ASP A 233 2.25 -27.36 0.62
N SER A 234 2.58 -26.77 1.78
CA SER A 234 3.38 -27.43 2.82
C SER A 234 2.68 -28.68 3.40
N LYS A 235 1.36 -28.62 3.64
CA LYS A 235 0.60 -29.77 4.15
C LYS A 235 0.52 -30.90 3.10
N ILE A 236 0.31 -30.55 1.83
CA ILE A 236 0.30 -31.50 0.72
C ILE A 236 1.66 -32.18 0.59
N GLU A 237 2.76 -31.42 0.63
CA GLU A 237 4.13 -31.97 0.59
C GLU A 237 4.39 -32.91 1.77
N PHE A 238 4.05 -32.48 2.99
CA PHE A 238 4.20 -33.31 4.18
C PHE A 238 3.44 -34.64 4.08
N VAL A 239 2.20 -34.63 3.58
CA VAL A 239 1.42 -35.86 3.37
C VAL A 239 2.07 -36.75 2.31
N ARG A 240 2.61 -36.18 1.23
CA ARG A 240 3.31 -36.95 0.18
C ARG A 240 4.58 -37.60 0.72
N ASP A 241 5.36 -36.87 1.50
CA ASP A 241 6.58 -37.40 2.11
C ASP A 241 6.26 -38.56 3.06
N LEU A 242 5.24 -38.40 3.91
CA LEU A 242 4.79 -39.46 4.81
C LEU A 242 4.34 -40.72 4.05
N ILE A 243 3.67 -40.56 2.90
CA ILE A 243 3.28 -41.68 2.04
C ILE A 243 4.52 -42.35 1.43
N SER A 244 5.55 -41.57 1.07
CA SER A 244 6.77 -42.07 0.43
C SER A 244 7.65 -42.89 1.37
N ASP A 245 7.62 -42.59 2.68
CA ASP A 245 8.40 -43.24 3.75
C ASP A 245 7.76 -44.51 4.33
N LEU A 246 6.56 -44.90 3.88
CA LEU A 246 5.87 -46.11 4.36
C LEU A 246 6.60 -47.40 3.92
N ASP A 247 6.82 -48.30 4.89
CA ASP A 247 7.49 -49.60 4.70
C ASP A 247 6.58 -50.61 3.93
N TYR A 248 7.20 -51.55 3.21
CA TYR A 248 6.46 -52.55 2.40
C TYR A 248 5.75 -53.57 3.32
N PRO A 249 4.39 -53.66 3.32
CA PRO A 249 3.50 -53.83 2.17
C PRO A 249 2.48 -52.70 1.95
N LEU A 250 2.48 -51.64 2.76
CA LEU A 250 1.53 -50.51 2.65
C LEU A 250 1.84 -49.63 1.43
N ARG A 251 3.12 -49.58 1.03
CA ARG A 251 3.57 -48.91 -0.20
C ARG A 251 2.95 -49.51 -1.48
N ALA A 252 2.62 -50.80 -1.48
CA ALA A 252 1.97 -51.47 -2.61
C ALA A 252 0.50 -51.04 -2.81
N TYR A 253 -0.17 -50.60 -1.74
CA TYR A 253 -1.53 -50.03 -1.81
C TYR A 253 -1.49 -48.59 -2.36
N SER A 254 -0.46 -47.81 -2.01
CA SER A 254 -0.18 -46.49 -2.60
C SER A 254 0.22 -46.56 -4.08
N TRP A 255 0.87 -47.66 -4.51
CA TRP A 255 1.24 -47.91 -5.91
C TRP A 255 0.04 -47.94 -6.89
N TYR A 256 -1.17 -48.21 -6.38
CA TYR A 256 -2.42 -48.14 -7.16
C TYR A 256 -2.99 -46.72 -7.33
N HIS A 257 -2.61 -45.75 -6.48
CA HIS A 257 -3.15 -44.38 -6.46
C HIS A 257 -2.19 -43.30 -7.00
N GLY A 258 -0.93 -43.64 -7.32
CA GLY A 258 0.07 -42.64 -7.76
C GLY A 258 0.45 -41.66 -6.64
N ASN A 259 1.12 -40.56 -6.98
CA ASN A 259 1.44 -39.47 -6.02
C ASN A 259 0.20 -38.63 -5.60
N SER A 260 -1.01 -39.11 -5.92
CA SER A 260 -2.26 -38.45 -5.53
C SER A 260 -2.58 -38.72 -4.06
N ILE A 261 -3.22 -37.75 -3.43
CA ILE A 261 -3.68 -37.82 -2.03
C ILE A 261 -5.17 -38.19 -2.04
N GLU A 262 -5.61 -38.95 -1.05
CA GLU A 262 -7.03 -39.25 -0.85
C GLU A 262 -7.85 -37.94 -0.67
N ASP A 263 -9.02 -37.86 -1.30
CA ASP A 263 -9.84 -36.65 -1.31
C ASP A 263 -10.24 -36.22 0.12
N SER A 264 -10.43 -37.17 1.04
CA SER A 264 -10.72 -36.89 2.45
C SER A 264 -9.55 -36.16 3.15
N ILE A 265 -8.30 -36.56 2.85
CA ILE A 265 -7.08 -35.96 3.40
C ILE A 265 -6.84 -34.59 2.76
N LEU A 266 -7.07 -34.46 1.45
CA LEU A 266 -6.95 -33.18 0.75
C LEU A 266 -7.94 -32.15 1.30
N ASN A 267 -9.20 -32.55 1.52
CA ASN A 267 -10.22 -31.70 2.15
C ASN A 267 -9.84 -31.31 3.59
N ARG A 268 -9.24 -32.22 4.37
CA ARG A 268 -8.74 -31.89 5.72
C ARG A 268 -7.64 -30.84 5.66
N CYS A 269 -6.68 -30.99 4.74
CA CYS A 269 -5.61 -30.00 4.55
C CYS A 269 -6.19 -28.63 4.19
N HIS A 270 -7.19 -28.59 3.29
CA HIS A 270 -7.90 -27.37 2.94
C HIS A 270 -8.59 -26.73 4.14
N TYR A 271 -9.36 -27.49 4.91
CA TYR A 271 -10.09 -26.97 6.07
C TYR A 271 -9.14 -26.34 7.10
N GLU A 272 -8.03 -27.02 7.41
CA GLU A 272 -7.03 -26.53 8.35
C GLU A 272 -6.34 -25.26 7.83
N ALA A 273 -5.90 -25.25 6.56
CA ALA A 273 -5.25 -24.09 5.95
C ALA A 273 -6.20 -22.88 5.83
N LYS A 274 -7.48 -23.13 5.48
CA LYS A 274 -8.52 -22.10 5.43
C LYS A 274 -8.76 -21.51 6.82
N SER A 275 -8.88 -22.35 7.84
CA SER A 275 -9.06 -21.91 9.23
C SER A 275 -7.90 -21.03 9.70
N GLU A 276 -6.66 -21.42 9.41
CA GLU A 276 -5.47 -20.66 9.75
C GLU A 276 -5.43 -19.29 9.04
N ALA A 277 -5.74 -19.26 7.74
CA ALA A 277 -5.80 -18.01 6.97
C ALA A 277 -6.88 -17.05 7.48
N ILE A 278 -8.09 -17.54 7.80
CA ILE A 278 -9.16 -16.72 8.36
C ILE A 278 -8.79 -16.21 9.75
N ALA A 279 -8.16 -17.05 10.58
CA ALA A 279 -7.67 -16.63 11.89
C ALA A 279 -6.61 -15.53 11.77
N ALA A 280 -5.66 -15.67 10.84
CA ALA A 280 -4.67 -14.64 10.55
C ALA A 280 -5.33 -13.33 10.11
N TYR A 281 -6.33 -13.39 9.23
CA TYR A 281 -7.07 -12.20 8.81
C TYR A 281 -7.74 -11.48 9.98
N ASN A 282 -8.47 -12.21 10.83
CA ASN A 282 -9.18 -11.62 11.97
C ASN A 282 -8.24 -11.08 13.06
N ASN A 283 -7.03 -11.66 13.16
CA ASN A 283 -6.04 -11.23 14.14
C ASN A 283 -5.31 -9.96 13.71
N GLU A 284 -4.89 -9.90 12.46
CA GLU A 284 -4.12 -8.77 11.89
C GLU A 284 -5.01 -7.59 11.50
N ASN A 285 -6.26 -7.85 11.09
CA ASN A 285 -7.22 -6.80 10.78
C ASN A 285 -7.94 -6.32 12.04
N GLN A 286 -7.43 -5.23 12.61
CA GLN A 286 -8.02 -4.57 13.78
C GLN A 286 -9.51 -4.20 13.63
N TYR A 287 -9.99 -3.98 12.42
CA TYR A 287 -11.39 -3.63 12.15
C TYR A 287 -12.31 -4.85 12.08
N ALA A 288 -11.78 -6.05 11.84
CA ALA A 288 -12.55 -7.28 11.72
C ALA A 288 -13.15 -7.76 13.07
N ARG A 289 -12.62 -7.30 14.20
CA ARG A 289 -13.12 -7.68 15.54
C ARG A 289 -14.45 -7.00 15.88
N ASN A 290 -14.70 -5.82 15.31
CA ASN A 290 -15.90 -5.02 15.53
C ASN A 290 -16.80 -5.03 14.28
N ASN A 291 -17.19 -6.23 13.81
CA ASN A 291 -17.98 -6.43 12.58
C ASN A 291 -19.24 -5.55 12.45
N VAL A 292 -19.84 -5.12 13.56
CA VAL A 292 -21.04 -4.26 13.57
C VAL A 292 -20.71 -2.81 13.14
N SER A 293 -19.49 -2.35 13.39
CA SER A 293 -19.06 -0.98 13.09
C SER A 293 -18.36 -0.84 11.74
N PHE A 294 -17.86 -1.92 11.17
CA PHE A 294 -17.07 -1.90 9.93
C PHE A 294 -17.48 -3.03 8.97
N VAL A 295 -18.63 -2.85 8.29
CA VAL A 295 -19.17 -3.81 7.32
C VAL A 295 -18.15 -4.16 6.24
N THR A 296 -17.35 -3.19 5.80
CA THR A 296 -16.28 -3.39 4.81
C THR A 296 -15.27 -4.47 5.22
N ALA A 297 -14.90 -4.56 6.50
CA ALA A 297 -13.96 -5.60 6.94
C ALA A 297 -14.57 -7.01 6.83
N ALA A 298 -15.88 -7.15 6.98
CA ALA A 298 -16.58 -8.42 6.77
C ALA A 298 -16.69 -8.77 5.27
N GLU A 299 -16.94 -7.78 4.41
CA GLU A 299 -16.97 -7.98 2.94
C GLU A 299 -15.63 -8.52 2.42
N PHE A 300 -14.50 -7.93 2.85
CA PHE A 300 -13.17 -8.43 2.46
C PHE A 300 -12.86 -9.83 2.99
N ARG A 301 -13.45 -10.21 4.12
CA ARG A 301 -13.37 -11.58 4.63
C ARG A 301 -14.17 -12.55 3.76
N GLU A 302 -15.36 -12.18 3.31
CA GLU A 302 -16.15 -13.01 2.39
C GLU A 302 -15.43 -13.19 1.04
N ILE A 303 -14.78 -12.13 0.54
CA ILE A 303 -13.91 -12.22 -0.64
C ILE A 303 -12.71 -13.14 -0.39
N LEU A 304 -12.10 -13.11 0.80
CA LEU A 304 -11.03 -14.04 1.16
C LEU A 304 -11.52 -15.49 1.07
N GLU A 305 -12.66 -15.78 1.71
CA GLU A 305 -13.24 -17.12 1.75
C GLU A 305 -13.57 -17.61 0.34
N THR A 306 -14.17 -16.77 -0.49
CA THR A 306 -14.48 -17.07 -1.90
C THR A 306 -13.21 -17.39 -2.69
N ASN A 307 -12.17 -16.56 -2.59
CA ASN A 307 -10.90 -16.80 -3.29
C ASN A 307 -10.24 -18.11 -2.84
N ILE A 308 -10.35 -18.46 -1.56
CA ILE A 308 -9.84 -19.73 -1.03
C ILE A 308 -10.57 -20.92 -1.66
N GLU A 309 -11.90 -20.88 -1.73
CA GLU A 309 -12.70 -21.96 -2.35
C GLU A 309 -12.39 -22.09 -3.84
N GLU A 310 -12.37 -20.99 -4.58
CA GLU A 310 -12.04 -21.00 -6.01
C GLU A 310 -10.63 -21.54 -6.27
N HIS A 311 -9.66 -21.17 -5.42
CA HIS A 311 -8.30 -21.65 -5.55
C HIS A 311 -8.16 -23.12 -5.14
N PHE A 312 -8.98 -23.61 -4.21
CA PHE A 312 -8.99 -25.00 -3.79
C PHE A 312 -9.32 -25.95 -4.94
N GLU A 313 -10.22 -25.56 -5.84
CA GLU A 313 -10.54 -26.34 -7.05
C GLU A 313 -9.30 -26.61 -7.91
N THR A 314 -8.32 -25.70 -7.92
CA THR A 314 -7.05 -25.94 -8.64
C THR A 314 -6.20 -27.03 -7.99
N TYR A 315 -6.25 -27.17 -6.66
CA TYR A 315 -5.58 -28.28 -5.96
C TYR A 315 -6.30 -29.60 -6.23
N VAL A 316 -7.63 -29.60 -6.22
CA VAL A 316 -8.45 -30.78 -6.56
C VAL A 316 -8.16 -31.25 -7.98
N GLN A 317 -8.13 -30.33 -8.95
CA GLN A 317 -7.80 -30.64 -10.34
C GLN A 317 -6.39 -31.25 -10.46
N LYS A 318 -5.37 -30.60 -9.91
CA LYS A 318 -3.99 -31.12 -9.92
C LYS A 318 -3.88 -32.49 -9.27
N ASN A 319 -4.59 -32.73 -8.17
CA ASN A 319 -4.60 -34.01 -7.49
C ASN A 319 -5.28 -35.11 -8.35
N ASN A 320 -6.33 -34.75 -9.09
CA ASN A 320 -7.00 -35.66 -10.01
C ASN A 320 -6.17 -35.98 -11.26
N GLU A 321 -5.42 -35.01 -11.80
CA GLU A 321 -4.48 -35.25 -12.91
C GLU A 321 -3.42 -36.30 -12.53
N MET A 322 -2.92 -36.26 -11.29
CA MET A 322 -1.99 -37.29 -10.76
C MET A 322 -2.62 -38.69 -10.65
N LYS A 323 -3.95 -38.80 -10.54
CA LYS A 323 -4.67 -40.08 -10.62
C LYS A 323 -4.66 -40.61 -12.07
N VAL A 324 -4.84 -39.74 -13.06
CA VAL A 324 -5.02 -40.09 -14.48
C VAL A 324 -3.71 -40.48 -15.17
N ASP A 325 -2.59 -39.79 -14.89
CA ASP A 325 -1.27 -40.12 -15.48
C ASP A 325 -0.85 -41.57 -15.19
N ASN A 326 -1.28 -42.12 -14.06
CA ASN A 326 -1.00 -43.50 -13.67
C ASN A 326 -1.94 -44.52 -14.35
N VAL A 327 -3.11 -44.09 -14.84
CA VAL A 327 -4.03 -44.93 -15.63
C VAL A 327 -3.59 -44.97 -17.10
N GLY A 328 -3.10 -43.85 -17.65
CA GLY A 328 -2.59 -43.78 -19.03
C GLY A 328 -1.37 -44.67 -19.29
N SER A 329 -0.47 -44.79 -18.30
CA SER A 329 0.70 -45.69 -18.38
C SER A 329 0.35 -47.19 -18.30
N LYS A 330 -0.91 -47.56 -18.02
CA LYS A 330 -1.37 -48.96 -17.90
C LYS A 330 -2.04 -49.52 -19.17
N SER A 331 -2.08 -48.78 -20.29
CA SER A 331 -2.72 -49.23 -21.54
C SER A 331 -1.75 -49.90 -22.55
N SER A 332 -0.59 -50.40 -22.11
CA SER A 332 0.29 -51.21 -22.95
C SER A 332 0.14 -52.70 -22.62
N LEU A 333 -0.24 -53.47 -23.64
CA LEU A 333 -0.19 -54.95 -23.81
C LEU A 333 -1.38 -55.78 -23.30
N TYR A 334 -2.32 -56.09 -24.20
CA TYR A 334 -2.55 -57.48 -24.66
C TYR A 334 -2.95 -57.47 -26.14
N THR A 335 -1.99 -57.73 -27.03
CA THR A 335 -2.25 -58.13 -28.41
C THR A 335 -2.16 -59.66 -28.45
N ILE A 336 -3.29 -60.34 -28.45
CA ILE A 336 -3.40 -61.73 -28.96
C ILE A 336 -4.47 -61.69 -30.05
N GLY A 337 -4.07 -62.12 -31.24
CA GLY A 337 -4.74 -61.83 -32.50
C GLY A 337 -6.12 -62.46 -32.67
N GLY A 338 -6.94 -61.80 -33.48
CA GLY A 338 -8.18 -62.35 -34.02
C GLY A 338 -9.21 -61.28 -34.40
N LEU A 339 -9.14 -60.80 -35.65
CA LEU A 339 -10.14 -60.08 -36.45
C LEU A 339 -10.86 -58.83 -35.89
N ALA A 340 -10.83 -57.80 -36.74
CA ALA A 340 -11.45 -56.48 -36.64
C ALA A 340 -12.97 -56.46 -36.40
N VAL A 341 -13.49 -55.39 -35.77
CA VAL A 341 -14.32 -54.32 -36.40
C VAL A 341 -14.40 -53.09 -35.46
N ALA A 342 -14.14 -51.91 -36.06
CA ALA A 342 -14.47 -50.50 -35.72
C ALA A 342 -14.96 -50.10 -34.30
N GLY A 343 -14.51 -48.99 -33.70
CA GLY A 343 -14.35 -47.69 -34.35
C GLY A 343 -13.59 -46.60 -33.57
N ALA A 344 -12.99 -45.74 -34.38
CA ALA A 344 -12.64 -44.32 -34.19
C ALA A 344 -11.76 -43.89 -33.00
N THR A 345 -10.45 -43.96 -33.23
CA THR A 345 -9.52 -42.90 -32.80
C THR A 345 -9.47 -41.81 -33.87
N ALA A 346 -9.50 -40.55 -33.46
CA ALA A 346 -8.99 -39.43 -34.26
C ALA A 346 -8.29 -38.43 -33.32
N LEU A 347 -7.09 -38.79 -32.88
CA LEU A 347 -6.05 -37.82 -32.54
C LEU A 347 -5.29 -37.51 -33.82
N ARG A 348 -5.14 -36.24 -34.17
CA ARG A 348 -3.82 -35.71 -34.57
C ARG A 348 -3.81 -34.19 -34.66
N ALA A 349 -3.00 -33.61 -33.77
CA ALA A 349 -2.27 -32.38 -34.03
C ALA A 349 -1.23 -32.59 -35.15
N GLY A 350 -0.94 -31.53 -35.90
CA GLY A 350 0.21 -31.47 -36.80
C GLY A 350 0.05 -30.49 -37.96
N VAL A 351 0.38 -29.22 -37.70
CA VAL A 351 1.00 -28.18 -38.57
C VAL A 351 1.27 -28.64 -40.02
N ILE A 352 0.84 -27.93 -41.08
CA ILE A 352 1.64 -27.02 -41.93
C ILE A 352 0.74 -26.00 -42.71
N THR A 353 1.32 -24.81 -42.91
CA THR A 353 1.23 -23.85 -44.04
C THR A 353 0.38 -22.59 -43.90
N ALA A 354 1.11 -21.48 -44.07
CA ALA A 354 0.69 -20.11 -44.19
C ALA A 354 -0.20 -19.85 -45.41
N SER A 355 -1.12 -18.89 -45.28
CA SER A 355 -1.50 -17.93 -46.34
C SER A 355 -2.29 -16.79 -45.71
N ALA A 356 -1.95 -15.58 -46.12
CA ALA A 356 -2.47 -14.31 -45.66
C ALA A 356 -3.81 -13.94 -46.32
N VAL A 357 -4.35 -12.79 -45.87
CA VAL A 357 -5.17 -11.79 -46.60
C VAL A 357 -6.67 -11.67 -46.22
N SER A 358 -6.91 -10.59 -45.45
CA SER A 358 -7.90 -9.49 -45.59
C SER A 358 -9.38 -9.58 -45.20
N LEU A 359 -9.71 -8.72 -44.22
CA LEU A 359 -10.70 -7.62 -44.21
C LEU A 359 -12.21 -7.88 -44.46
N GLY A 360 -12.96 -7.91 -43.34
CA GLY A 360 -14.22 -7.18 -43.04
C GLY A 360 -15.51 -7.46 -43.84
N PRO A 361 -16.70 -6.88 -43.48
CA PRO A 361 -17.08 -6.10 -42.28
C PRO A 361 -18.38 -6.57 -41.55
N ALA A 362 -18.60 -6.05 -40.32
CA ALA A 362 -19.87 -5.75 -39.58
C ALA A 362 -20.97 -6.86 -39.44
N VAL A 363 -21.63 -7.08 -38.29
CA VAL A 363 -22.51 -6.18 -37.52
C VAL A 363 -22.62 -6.64 -36.06
N ALA A 364 -22.78 -5.65 -35.16
CA ALA A 364 -22.83 -5.72 -33.71
C ALA A 364 -24.11 -6.34 -33.11
N THR A 365 -23.97 -6.92 -31.90
CA THR A 365 -24.88 -6.68 -30.76
C THR A 365 -24.13 -6.87 -29.45
N ALA A 366 -24.34 -5.94 -28.52
CA ALA A 366 -23.59 -5.72 -27.30
C ALA A 366 -24.26 -6.35 -26.07
N VAL A 367 -23.47 -6.91 -25.14
CA VAL A 367 -23.60 -6.75 -23.68
C VAL A 367 -22.19 -6.93 -23.10
N GLY A 368 -21.67 -5.90 -22.41
CA GLY A 368 -20.32 -5.90 -21.86
C GLY A 368 -20.31 -5.95 -20.34
N VAL A 369 -19.33 -6.67 -19.79
CA VAL A 369 -18.47 -6.27 -18.66
C VAL A 369 -17.13 -6.98 -18.90
N GLY A 370 -16.11 -6.23 -19.32
CA GLY A 370 -14.83 -6.77 -19.75
C GLY A 370 -13.77 -6.67 -18.66
N SER A 371 -13.24 -7.82 -18.25
CA SER A 371 -11.90 -7.95 -17.67
C SER A 371 -10.86 -7.62 -18.73
N LEU A 372 -9.97 -6.64 -18.45
CA LEU A 372 -8.73 -6.46 -19.22
C LEU A 372 -7.54 -6.54 -18.28
N ALA A 373 -6.88 -7.68 -18.31
CA ALA A 373 -5.56 -7.87 -17.72
C ALA A 373 -4.48 -7.39 -18.70
N PHE A 374 -3.64 -6.49 -18.19
CA PHE A 374 -2.20 -6.31 -18.44
C PHE A 374 -1.56 -6.98 -19.66
N THR A 375 -1.03 -6.16 -20.58
CA THR A 375 0.27 -6.38 -21.26
C THR A 375 0.82 -5.07 -21.83
N ALA A 376 1.31 -4.14 -20.98
CA ALA A 376 2.09 -2.99 -21.46
C ALA A 376 2.94 -2.30 -20.36
N VAL A 377 3.67 -3.02 -19.51
CA VAL A 377 4.61 -2.36 -18.57
C VAL A 377 5.95 -3.10 -18.42
N PRO A 378 6.73 -3.28 -19.50
CA PRO A 378 8.19 -3.27 -19.33
C PRO A 378 8.93 -2.16 -20.11
N TRP A 379 8.27 -1.43 -21.01
CA TRP A 379 8.96 -0.48 -21.89
C TRP A 379 9.04 0.95 -21.32
N ALA A 380 7.98 1.43 -20.64
CA ALA A 380 7.92 2.78 -20.09
C ALA A 380 8.89 3.00 -18.91
N ALA A 381 9.03 2.03 -18.01
CA ALA A 381 9.96 2.11 -16.87
C ALA A 381 11.43 2.11 -17.32
N LYS A 382 11.75 1.38 -18.40
CA LYS A 382 13.11 1.30 -18.96
C LYS A 382 13.52 2.62 -19.64
N ASN A 383 12.59 3.31 -20.30
CA ASN A 383 12.84 4.62 -20.93
C ASN A 383 12.98 5.76 -19.91
N ILE A 384 12.25 5.71 -18.80
CA ILE A 384 12.38 6.72 -17.73
C ILE A 384 13.74 6.60 -17.04
N TYR A 385 14.20 5.37 -16.76
CA TYR A 385 15.50 5.13 -16.14
C TYR A 385 16.68 5.48 -17.08
N ALA A 386 16.56 5.18 -18.38
CA ALA A 386 17.56 5.54 -19.38
C ALA A 386 17.70 7.07 -19.58
N ASN A 387 16.56 7.80 -19.56
CA ASN A 387 16.56 9.27 -19.64
C ASN A 387 17.15 9.94 -18.39
N PHE A 388 17.00 9.32 -17.21
CA PHE A 388 17.62 9.80 -15.97
C PHE A 388 19.15 9.65 -16.00
N LEU A 389 19.67 8.53 -16.53
CA LEU A 389 21.11 8.29 -16.68
C LEU A 389 21.76 9.20 -17.74
N GLN A 390 21.08 9.48 -18.86
CA GLN A 390 21.60 10.42 -19.87
C GLN A 390 21.63 11.88 -19.36
N ARG A 391 20.67 12.30 -18.54
CA ARG A 391 20.70 13.64 -17.91
C ARG A 391 21.79 13.74 -16.83
N GLY A 392 22.05 12.65 -16.09
CA GLY A 392 23.14 12.59 -15.12
C GLY A 392 24.55 12.65 -15.75
N GLN A 393 24.71 12.20 -17.00
CA GLN A 393 26.01 12.28 -17.70
C GLN A 393 26.24 13.63 -18.40
N LYS A 394 25.19 14.32 -18.88
CA LYS A 394 25.35 15.67 -19.47
C LYS A 394 25.75 16.74 -18.44
N ASN A 395 25.37 16.58 -17.17
CA ASN A 395 25.76 17.52 -16.10
C ASN A 395 27.17 17.29 -15.54
N LYS A 396 27.93 16.31 -16.07
CA LYS A 396 29.35 16.09 -15.73
C LYS A 396 30.33 16.56 -16.82
N GLN A 397 29.84 17.18 -17.90
CA GLN A 397 30.67 17.71 -19.00
C GLN A 397 30.39 19.20 -19.34
N GLN A 398 29.83 19.97 -18.39
CA GLN A 398 29.80 21.43 -18.47
C GLN A 398 30.38 22.05 -17.21
#